data_AF-A0A7S2UXS5-F1
#
_entry.id   AF-A0A7S2UXS5-F1
#
_cell.length_a   1.000
_cell.length_b   1.000
_cell.length_c   1.000
_cell.angle_alpha   90.00
_cell.angle_beta   90.00
_cell.angle_gamma   90.00
#
_symmetry.space_group_name_H-M   'P 1'
#
loop_
_entity.id
_entity.type
_entity.pdbx_description
1 polymer ?
#
loop_
_entity_poly.entity_id
_entity_poly.type
_entity_poly.pdbx_seq_one_letter_code
_entity_poly.pdbx_strand_id
1 'polypeptide(L)'
;CTEDDDEILLVLAEELGTFVPLVGGAQHAACLFDPLEKLAEVEETVVRDKATDSICVVVSALDDSQQSEEVFGLLKRLANGDWFTARVSACSLVASVYIYLKDQSQKGEVRMLYDNLAKDETPMVRRAGASQPRGF
;
A
#
# COMPACT_ATOMS: atom_id res chain seq x y z
N CYS A 1 -5.99 5.56 -26.58
CA CYS A 1 -4.61 5.09 -26.39
C CYS A 1 -4.30 4.99 -24.90
N THR A 2 -5.21 4.42 -24.08
CA THR A 2 -5.01 4.27 -22.63
C THR A 2 -4.17 3.04 -22.30
N GLU A 3 -4.17 2.03 -23.16
CA GLU A 3 -3.40 0.79 -22.97
C GLU A 3 -1.88 1.03 -22.93
N ASP A 4 -1.36 1.92 -23.79
CA ASP A 4 0.06 2.29 -23.78
C ASP A 4 0.44 3.01 -22.46
N ASP A 5 -0.48 3.83 -21.92
CA ASP A 5 -0.26 4.55 -20.68
C ASP A 5 -0.25 3.59 -19.47
N ASP A 6 -1.14 2.60 -19.44
CA ASP A 6 -1.21 1.60 -18.36
C ASP A 6 0.01 0.66 -18.35
N GLU A 7 0.56 0.30 -19.52
CA GLU A 7 1.81 -0.46 -19.62
C GLU A 7 3.00 0.34 -19.04
N ILE A 8 3.06 1.64 -19.34
CA ILE A 8 4.09 2.53 -18.78
C ILE A 8 3.95 2.63 -17.25
N LEU A 9 2.73 2.77 -16.73
CA LEU A 9 2.48 2.84 -15.29
C LEU A 9 2.83 1.53 -14.59
N LEU A 10 2.57 0.38 -15.23
CA LEU A 10 2.94 -0.93 -14.71
C LEU A 10 4.46 -1.07 -14.57
N VAL A 11 5.20 -0.72 -15.62
CA VAL A 11 6.67 -0.75 -15.61
C VAL A 11 7.20 0.24 -14.56
N LEU A 12 6.63 1.43 -14.46
CA LEU A 12 7.02 2.42 -13.46
C LEU A 12 6.80 1.89 -12.03
N ALA A 13 5.67 1.24 -11.77
CA ALA A 13 5.38 0.64 -10.47
C ALA A 13 6.41 -0.44 -10.11
N GLU A 14 6.82 -1.27 -11.07
CA GLU A 14 7.85 -2.29 -10.87
C GLU A 14 9.23 -1.69 -10.59
N GLU A 15 9.68 -0.75 -11.43
CA GLU A 15 11.01 -0.15 -11.32
C GLU A 15 11.19 0.62 -10.01
N LEU A 16 10.15 1.32 -9.52
CA LEU A 16 10.21 2.04 -8.24
C LEU A 16 10.54 1.13 -7.05
N GLY A 17 10.15 -0.15 -7.08
CA GLY A 17 10.53 -1.12 -6.05
C GLY A 17 12.03 -1.39 -6.00
N THR A 18 12.76 -1.13 -7.09
CA THR A 18 14.22 -1.34 -7.20
C THR A 18 15.03 -0.09 -6.85
N PHE A 19 14.39 1.06 -6.62
CA PHE A 19 15.07 2.36 -6.51
C PHE A 19 15.71 2.64 -5.16
N VAL A 20 15.59 1.74 -4.17
CA VAL A 20 16.18 1.91 -2.84
C VAL A 20 17.68 2.32 -2.90
N PRO A 21 18.55 1.66 -3.70
CA PRO A 21 19.95 2.08 -3.81
C PRO A 21 20.14 3.43 -4.52
N LEU A 22 19.19 3.82 -5.38
CA LEU A 22 19.26 5.03 -6.20
C LEU A 22 18.86 6.29 -5.42
N VAL A 23 18.04 6.14 -4.37
CA VAL A 23 17.63 7.24 -3.47
C VAL A 23 18.57 7.42 -2.27
N GLY A 24 19.68 6.69 -2.22
CA GLY A 24 20.66 6.78 -1.13
C GLY A 24 20.50 5.74 -0.02
N GLY A 25 19.78 4.64 -0.28
CA GLY A 25 19.64 3.51 0.63
C GLY A 25 18.42 3.57 1.56
N ALA A 26 18.36 2.62 2.49
CA ALA A 26 17.24 2.38 3.41
C ALA A 26 16.73 3.67 4.08
N GLN A 27 17.64 4.46 4.64
CA GLN A 27 17.37 5.71 5.35
C GLN A 27 16.57 6.75 4.54
N HIS A 28 16.60 6.67 3.20
CA HIS A 28 15.92 7.58 2.29
C HIS A 28 14.79 6.92 1.50
N ALA A 29 14.57 5.60 1.66
CA ALA A 29 13.65 4.85 0.81
C ALA A 29 12.18 5.27 0.97
N ALA A 30 11.82 5.89 2.10
CA ALA A 30 10.46 6.37 2.38
C ALA A 30 9.94 7.37 1.33
N CYS A 31 10.81 8.12 0.64
CA CYS A 31 10.38 9.04 -0.41
C CYS A 31 9.76 8.32 -1.63
N LEU A 32 9.98 7.00 -1.77
CA LEU A 32 9.39 6.19 -2.83
C LEU A 32 7.90 5.88 -2.57
N PHE A 33 7.39 6.06 -1.34
CA PHE A 33 5.98 5.83 -1.07
C PHE A 33 5.08 6.85 -1.78
N ASP A 34 5.47 8.11 -1.90
CA ASP A 34 4.64 9.13 -2.57
C ASP A 34 4.27 8.75 -4.02
N PRO A 35 5.20 8.35 -4.91
CA PRO A 35 4.83 7.90 -6.24
C PRO A 35 4.14 6.53 -6.24
N LEU A 36 4.56 5.59 -5.39
CA LEU A 36 3.94 4.26 -5.32
C LEU A 36 2.49 4.30 -4.81
N GLU A 37 2.20 5.18 -3.86
CA GLU A 37 0.86 5.41 -3.31
C GLU A 37 -0.07 5.92 -4.40
N LYS A 38 0.37 6.88 -5.23
CA LYS A 38 -0.39 7.35 -6.40
C LYS A 38 -0.68 6.23 -7.39
N LEU A 39 0.30 5.36 -7.65
CA LEU A 39 0.11 4.21 -8.54
C LEU A 39 -0.85 3.18 -7.93
N ALA A 40 -0.87 3.05 -6.61
CA ALA A 40 -1.83 2.21 -5.89
C ALA A 40 -3.26 2.76 -5.92
N GLU A 41 -3.51 3.95 -6.45
CA GLU A 41 -4.85 4.54 -6.62
C GLU A 41 -5.36 4.48 -8.07
N VAL A 42 -4.53 4.07 -9.03
CA VAL A 42 -4.88 3.98 -10.46
C VAL A 42 -6.02 2.98 -10.69
N GLU A 43 -6.88 3.18 -11.70
CA GLU A 43 -8.03 2.29 -11.97
C GLU A 43 -7.63 0.91 -12.52
N GLU A 44 -6.50 0.83 -13.23
CA GLU A 44 -5.99 -0.42 -13.77
C GLU A 44 -5.47 -1.32 -12.63
N THR A 45 -5.97 -2.56 -12.59
CA THR A 45 -5.74 -3.46 -11.46
C THR A 45 -4.32 -3.98 -11.44
N VAL A 46 -3.76 -4.30 -12.60
CA VAL A 46 -2.38 -4.81 -12.67
C VAL A 46 -1.36 -3.77 -12.20
N VAL A 47 -1.61 -2.48 -12.47
CA VAL A 47 -0.78 -1.37 -12.01
C VAL A 47 -0.84 -1.25 -10.48
N ARG A 48 -2.06 -1.27 -9.91
CA ARG A 48 -2.21 -1.20 -8.45
C ARG A 48 -1.55 -2.38 -7.74
N ASP A 49 -1.79 -3.60 -8.21
CA ASP A 49 -1.22 -4.80 -7.60
C ASP A 49 0.31 -4.73 -7.60
N LYS A 50 0.90 -4.32 -8.74
CA LYS A 50 2.35 -4.11 -8.84
C LYS A 50 2.86 -3.01 -7.91
N ALA A 51 2.14 -1.90 -7.78
CA ALA A 51 2.50 -0.84 -6.85
C ALA A 51 2.49 -1.35 -5.39
N THR A 52 1.49 -2.16 -5.01
CA THR A 52 1.44 -2.75 -3.66
C THR A 52 2.56 -3.75 -3.40
N ASP A 53 2.97 -4.54 -4.40
CA ASP A 53 4.15 -5.40 -4.32
C ASP A 53 5.42 -4.58 -4.09
N SER A 54 5.64 -3.53 -4.90
CA SER A 54 6.80 -2.64 -4.78
C SER A 54 6.83 -1.89 -3.45
N ILE A 55 5.68 -1.48 -2.92
CA ILE A 55 5.57 -0.94 -1.55
C ILE A 55 6.09 -1.96 -0.54
N CYS A 56 5.69 -3.23 -0.63
CA CYS A 56 6.16 -4.26 0.29
C CYS A 56 7.69 -4.45 0.22
N VAL A 57 8.26 -4.39 -0.99
CA VAL A 57 9.72 -4.42 -1.19
C VAL A 57 10.38 -3.24 -0.50
N VAL A 58 9.90 -2.01 -0.73
CA VAL A 58 10.46 -0.80 -0.12
C VAL A 58 10.36 -0.84 1.41
N VAL A 59 9.20 -1.24 1.96
CA VAL A 59 9.00 -1.39 3.41
C VAL A 59 10.03 -2.37 4.01
N SER A 60 10.27 -3.50 3.35
CA SER A 60 11.25 -4.49 3.84
C SER A 60 12.70 -4.00 3.80
N ALA A 61 12.97 -2.96 3.01
CA ALA A 61 14.30 -2.37 2.87
C ALA A 61 14.52 -1.14 3.78
N LEU A 62 13.46 -0.59 4.39
CA LEU A 62 13.58 0.48 5.38
C LEU A 62 14.29 -0.01 6.65
N ASP A 63 14.92 0.93 7.36
CA ASP A 63 15.43 0.68 8.70
C ASP A 63 14.28 0.40 9.69
N ASP A 64 14.51 -0.47 10.66
CA ASP A 64 13.51 -0.88 11.68
C ASP A 64 12.85 0.30 12.40
N SER A 65 13.57 1.41 12.55
CA SER A 65 13.07 2.63 13.18
C SER A 65 12.01 3.37 12.35
N GLN A 66 12.08 3.27 11.01
CA GLN A 66 11.18 3.97 10.10
C GLN A 66 9.95 3.12 9.74
N GLN A 67 10.13 1.80 9.64
CA GLN A 67 9.11 0.86 9.14
C GLN A 67 7.72 1.06 9.77
N SER A 68 7.64 1.14 11.11
CA SER A 68 6.34 1.20 11.79
C SER A 68 5.58 2.50 11.48
N GLU A 69 6.28 3.65 11.49
CA GLU A 69 5.66 4.96 11.26
C GLU A 69 5.23 5.14 9.81
N GLU A 70 6.10 4.75 8.87
CA GLU A 70 5.81 4.85 7.43
C GLU A 70 4.66 3.94 7.00
N VAL A 71 4.68 2.67 7.44
CA VAL A 71 3.59 1.72 7.17
C VAL A 71 2.27 2.21 7.75
N PHE A 72 2.29 2.71 8.99
CA PHE A 72 1.09 3.22 9.62
C PHE A 72 0.51 4.43 8.87
N GLY A 73 1.38 5.38 8.49
CA GLY A 73 0.98 6.56 7.70
C GLY A 73 0.38 6.18 6.35
N LEU A 74 1.04 5.28 5.61
CA LEU A 74 0.59 4.79 4.31
C LEU A 74 -0.79 4.11 4.39
N LEU A 75 -0.96 3.17 5.33
CA LEU A 75 -2.23 2.48 5.52
C LEU A 75 -3.36 3.44 5.88
N LYS A 76 -3.09 4.45 6.71
CA LYS A 76 -4.08 5.47 7.06
C LYS A 76 -4.51 6.29 5.85
N ARG A 77 -3.57 6.73 5.02
CA ARG A 77 -3.89 7.53 3.82
C ARG A 77 -4.71 6.73 2.84
N LEU A 78 -4.28 5.51 2.49
CA LEU A 78 -5.01 4.65 1.56
C LEU A 78 -6.40 4.23 2.09
N ALA A 79 -6.51 3.86 3.37
CA ALA A 79 -7.79 3.43 3.94
C ALA A 79 -8.83 4.56 4.04
N ASN A 80 -8.37 5.81 4.15
CA ASN A 80 -9.22 7.00 4.16
C ASN A 80 -9.23 7.76 2.83
N GLY A 81 -8.64 7.19 1.78
CA GLY A 81 -8.59 7.83 0.46
C GLY A 81 -9.99 8.00 -0.12
N ASP A 82 -10.20 9.10 -0.85
CA ASP A 82 -11.50 9.45 -1.44
C ASP A 82 -11.95 8.40 -2.48
N TRP A 83 -10.98 7.87 -3.24
CA TRP A 83 -11.22 6.88 -4.29
C TRP A 83 -11.29 5.46 -3.73
N PHE A 84 -12.23 4.67 -4.25
CA PHE A 84 -12.39 3.28 -3.84
C PHE A 84 -11.15 2.43 -4.19
N THR A 85 -10.39 2.81 -5.21
CA THR A 85 -9.16 2.15 -5.64
C THR A 85 -8.08 2.22 -4.55
N ALA A 86 -7.90 3.38 -3.92
CA ALA A 86 -7.04 3.56 -2.74
C ALA A 86 -7.44 2.61 -1.61
N ARG A 87 -8.74 2.54 -1.32
CA ARG A 87 -9.30 1.68 -0.26
C ARG A 87 -9.16 0.19 -0.58
N VAL A 88 -9.27 -0.21 -1.85
CA VAL A 88 -8.97 -1.58 -2.31
C VAL A 88 -7.50 -1.91 -2.08
N SER A 89 -6.57 -1.00 -2.43
CA SER A 89 -5.14 -1.19 -2.19
C SER A 89 -4.80 -1.26 -0.70
N ALA A 90 -5.48 -0.49 0.15
CA ALA A 90 -5.37 -0.60 1.60
C ALA A 90 -5.72 -2.01 2.08
N CYS A 91 -6.83 -2.60 1.59
CA CYS A 91 -7.20 -3.97 1.92
C CYS A 91 -6.08 -4.96 1.57
N SER A 92 -5.49 -4.86 0.37
CA SER A 92 -4.41 -5.74 -0.07
C SER A 92 -3.12 -5.56 0.74
N LEU A 93 -2.77 -4.32 1.08
CA LEU A 93 -1.52 -4.01 1.78
C LEU A 93 -1.54 -4.43 3.24
N VAL A 94 -2.65 -4.21 3.97
CA VAL A 94 -2.73 -4.49 5.41
C VAL A 94 -2.17 -5.87 5.74
N ALA A 95 -2.50 -6.89 4.94
CA ALA A 95 -2.07 -8.26 5.19
C ALA A 95 -0.54 -8.44 5.18
N SER A 96 0.14 -7.78 4.25
CA SER A 96 1.57 -7.93 4.02
C SER A 96 2.41 -7.07 4.95
N VAL A 97 1.89 -5.90 5.35
CA VAL A 97 2.70 -4.91 6.10
C VAL A 97 2.36 -4.82 7.59
N TYR A 98 1.31 -5.51 8.06
CA TYR A 98 0.90 -5.46 9.48
C TYR A 98 2.02 -5.88 10.46
N ILE A 99 2.90 -6.79 10.04
CA ILE A 99 4.01 -7.30 10.85
C ILE A 99 5.05 -6.22 11.22
N TYR A 100 5.10 -5.13 10.45
CA TYR A 100 6.02 -4.03 10.66
C TYR A 100 5.52 -3.04 11.71
N LEU A 101 4.22 -3.02 12.00
CA LEU A 101 3.66 -2.25 13.10
C LEU A 101 4.16 -2.82 14.43
N LYS A 102 4.81 -2.01 15.27
CA LYS A 102 5.31 -2.44 16.58
C LYS A 102 4.45 -1.90 17.73
N ASP A 103 3.92 -0.69 17.56
CA ASP A 103 3.08 -0.03 18.54
C ASP A 103 1.67 -0.65 18.61
N GLN A 104 1.18 -0.93 19.82
CA GLN A 104 -0.13 -1.58 20.03
C GLN A 104 -1.30 -0.65 19.71
N SER A 105 -1.14 0.66 19.89
CA SER A 105 -2.15 1.65 19.51
C SER A 105 -2.30 1.71 17.99
N GLN A 106 -1.18 1.77 17.25
CA GLN A 106 -1.19 1.71 15.78
C GLN A 106 -1.84 0.42 15.28
N LYS A 107 -1.49 -0.72 15.89
CA LYS A 107 -2.11 -2.02 15.58
C LYS A 107 -3.61 -2.04 15.81
N GLY A 108 -4.08 -1.43 16.90
CA GLY A 108 -5.51 -1.28 17.20
C GLY A 108 -6.22 -0.41 16.17
N GLU A 109 -5.63 0.72 15.81
CA GLU A 109 -6.19 1.64 14.82
C GLU A 109 -6.26 1.02 13.42
N VAL A 110 -5.22 0.31 12.98
CA VAL A 110 -5.24 -0.38 11.69
C VAL A 110 -6.30 -1.48 11.64
N ARG A 111 -6.54 -2.20 12.74
CA ARG A 111 -7.66 -3.16 12.81
C ARG A 111 -9.02 -2.46 12.68
N MET A 112 -9.21 -1.31 13.33
CA MET A 112 -10.44 -0.53 13.19
C MET A 112 -10.63 -0.02 11.75
N LEU A 113 -9.56 0.46 11.10
CA LEU A 113 -9.61 0.88 9.69
C LEU A 113 -10.00 -0.29 8.80
N TYR A 114 -9.40 -1.46 9.01
CA TYR A 114 -9.72 -2.66 8.23
C TYR A 114 -11.17 -3.12 8.42
N ASP A 115 -11.69 -3.06 9.65
CA ASP A 115 -13.11 -3.35 9.93
C ASP A 115 -14.07 -2.38 9.22
N ASN A 116 -13.67 -1.12 9.06
CA ASN A 116 -14.44 -0.14 8.29
C ASN A 116 -14.41 -0.45 6.79
N LEU A 117 -13.24 -0.80 6.24
CA LEU A 117 -13.09 -1.22 4.83
C LEU A 117 -13.95 -2.46 4.51
N ALA A 118 -14.02 -3.42 5.43
CA ALA A 118 -14.88 -4.60 5.27
C ALA A 118 -16.38 -4.27 5.22
N LYS A 119 -16.78 -3.09 5.71
CA LYS A 119 -18.15 -2.56 5.74
C LYS A 119 -18.37 -1.39 4.78
N ASP A 120 -17.39 -1.07 3.94
CA ASP A 120 -17.43 0.06 3.00
C ASP A 120 -18.68 0.00 2.12
N GLU A 121 -19.25 1.14 1.77
CA GLU A 121 -20.47 1.20 0.94
C GLU A 121 -20.20 0.69 -0.49
N THR A 122 -18.95 0.79 -0.95
CA THR A 122 -18.49 0.36 -2.27
C THR A 122 -18.30 -1.17 -2.31
N PRO A 123 -19.04 -1.90 -3.17
CA PRO A 123 -18.95 -3.36 -3.24
C PRO A 123 -17.54 -3.92 -3.55
N MET A 124 -16.74 -3.16 -4.30
CA MET A 124 -15.37 -3.56 -4.66
C MET A 124 -14.44 -3.56 -3.44
N VAL A 125 -14.54 -2.55 -2.59
CA VAL A 125 -13.73 -2.44 -1.35
C VAL A 125 -14.08 -3.59 -0.39
N ARG A 126 -15.37 -3.86 -0.18
CA ARG A 126 -15.80 -5.00 0.65
C ARG A 126 -15.28 -6.33 0.14
N ARG A 127 -15.28 -6.53 -1.17
CA ARG A 127 -14.77 -7.77 -1.79
C ARG A 127 -13.27 -7.93 -1.53
N ALA A 128 -12.50 -6.86 -1.69
CA ALA A 128 -11.07 -6.86 -1.41
C ALA A 128 -10.79 -7.12 0.08
N GLY A 129 -11.57 -6.54 1.00
CA GLY A 129 -11.44 -6.82 2.44
C GLY A 129 -11.84 -8.25 2.83
N ALA A 130 -12.69 -8.91 2.05
CA ALA A 130 -13.10 -10.29 2.29
C ALA A 130 -12.10 -11.33 1.74
N SER A 131 -11.25 -10.96 0.77
CA SER A 131 -10.29 -11.87 0.14
C SER A 131 -8.98 -12.04 0.91
N GLN A 132 -8.74 -11.22 1.95
CA GLN A 132 -7.51 -11.34 2.75
C GLN A 132 -7.68 -12.36 3.89
N PRO A 133 -6.59 -13.03 4.30
CA PRO A 133 -6.63 -13.98 5.41
C PRO A 133 -7.09 -13.30 6.70
N ARG A 134 -8.06 -13.91 7.39
CA ARG A 134 -8.50 -13.44 8.72
C ARG A 134 -7.44 -13.83 9.75
N GLY A 135 -6.77 -12.85 10.36
CA GLY A 135 -5.91 -13.13 11.53
C GLY A 135 -4.62 -12.30 11.64
N PHE A 136 -4.71 -10.98 11.46
CA PHE A 136 -3.65 -10.04 11.83
C PHE A 136 -3.79 -9.58 13.30
#